data_AF-A0A7J3TP16-F1
#
_entry.id   AF-A0A7J3TP16-F1
#
_cell.length_a   1.000
_cell.length_b   1.000
_cell.length_c   1.000
_cell.angle_alpha   90.00
_cell.angle_beta   90.00
_cell.angle_gamma   90.00
#
_symmetry.space_group_name_H-M   'P 1'
#
loop_
_entity.id
_entity.type
_entity.pdbx_description
1 polymer ?
#
loop_
_entity_poly.entity_id
_entity_poly.type
_entity_poly.pdbx_seq_one_letter_code
_entity_poly.pdbx_strand_id
1 'polypeptide(L)'
;MNWSYNWWILRRSVAWAAGVSEGHLPPVDESMLFITQPNIWHPGIYLNGRKVLPASVNVFVGRAKISVYCNFDGKVEFYIDGEKIFEDSSQPYEWGGNIEKGWHEVEVKARNGDITVYGNMMVYSV
;
A
#
# COMPACT_ATOMS: atom_id res chain seq x y z
N MET A 1 1.72 -18.58 2.95
CA MET A 1 3.15 -18.27 2.72
C MET A 1 3.42 -16.96 3.45
N ASN A 2 4.31 -16.93 4.46
CA ASN A 2 4.59 -15.71 5.24
C ASN A 2 5.65 -14.88 4.50
N TRP A 3 5.25 -13.79 3.83
CA TRP A 3 6.16 -12.94 3.07
C TRP A 3 6.90 -11.92 3.96
N SER A 4 6.46 -11.72 5.20
CA SER A 4 7.02 -10.70 6.12
C SER A 4 8.49 -10.96 6.44
N TYR A 5 8.88 -12.23 6.59
CA TYR A 5 10.23 -12.66 6.94
C TYR A 5 11.26 -12.13 5.93
N ASN A 6 10.96 -12.24 4.63
CA ASN A 6 11.85 -11.76 3.57
C ASN A 6 12.08 -10.25 3.66
N TRP A 7 11.09 -9.50 4.17
CA TRP A 7 11.13 -8.05 4.16
C TRP A 7 11.99 -7.47 5.28
N TRP A 8 11.85 -7.96 6.51
CA TRP A 8 12.67 -7.44 7.62
C TRP A 8 14.11 -7.93 7.53
N ILE A 9 14.36 -9.18 7.10
CA ILE A 9 15.73 -9.70 6.99
C ILE A 9 16.50 -8.96 5.89
N LEU A 10 15.86 -8.67 4.76
CA LEU A 10 16.47 -7.89 3.67
C LEU A 10 16.83 -6.49 4.15
N ARG A 11 15.88 -5.76 4.77
CA ARG A 11 16.12 -4.40 5.31
C ARG A 11 17.30 -4.37 6.28
N ARG A 12 17.37 -5.33 7.21
CA ARG A 12 18.49 -5.43 8.17
C ARG A 12 19.81 -5.81 7.51
N SER A 13 19.78 -6.74 6.54
CA SER A 13 20.98 -7.19 5.83
C SER A 13 21.61 -6.06 5.01
N VAL A 14 20.78 -5.25 4.34
CA VAL A 14 21.22 -4.05 3.60
C VAL A 14 21.79 -3.01 4.55
N ALA A 15 21.11 -2.72 5.68
CA ALA A 15 21.61 -1.77 6.67
C ALA A 15 22.97 -2.21 7.26
N TRP A 16 23.11 -3.49 7.59
CA TRP A 16 24.35 -4.06 8.08
C TRP A 16 25.48 -3.94 7.04
N ALA A 17 25.20 -4.32 5.79
CA ALA A 17 26.17 -4.19 4.69
C ALA A 17 26.56 -2.74 4.40
N ALA A 18 25.68 -1.78 4.67
CA ALA A 18 25.94 -0.35 4.59
C ALA A 18 26.72 0.22 5.79
N GLY A 19 27.10 -0.61 6.77
CA GLY A 19 27.88 -0.20 7.94
C GLY A 19 27.05 0.45 9.06
N VAL A 20 25.73 0.28 9.06
CA VAL A 20 24.88 0.72 10.18
C VAL A 20 25.24 -0.11 11.42
N SER A 21 25.50 0.56 12.54
CA SER A 21 25.85 -0.11 13.80
C SER A 21 24.68 -0.95 14.33
N GLU A 22 24.99 -2.01 15.08
CA GLU A 22 23.97 -2.98 15.52
C GLU A 22 22.79 -2.35 16.28
N GLY A 23 23.06 -1.35 17.12
CA GLY A 23 22.03 -0.62 17.87
C GLY A 23 21.14 0.30 17.02
N HIS A 24 21.48 0.52 15.76
CA HIS A 24 20.71 1.34 14.81
C HIS A 24 20.15 0.53 13.63
N LEU A 25 20.29 -0.80 13.65
CA LEU A 25 19.68 -1.64 12.64
C LEU A 25 18.14 -1.55 12.70
N PRO A 26 17.45 -1.58 11.55
CA PRO A 26 15.99 -1.66 11.51
C PRO A 26 15.46 -2.79 12.40
N PRO A 27 14.32 -2.64 13.08
CA PRO A 27 13.82 -3.65 14.00
C PRO A 27 13.54 -4.99 13.29
N VAL A 28 13.62 -6.09 14.04
CA VAL A 28 13.10 -7.39 13.62
C VAL A 28 11.59 -7.33 13.80
N ASP A 29 10.88 -7.00 12.72
CA ASP A 29 9.44 -6.77 12.76
C ASP A 29 8.75 -7.33 11.52
N GLU A 30 7.69 -8.09 11.75
CA GLU A 30 6.94 -8.76 10.69
C GLU A 30 5.76 -7.94 10.17
N SER A 31 5.51 -6.74 10.67
CA SER A 31 4.43 -5.91 10.15
C SER A 31 4.65 -5.62 8.68
N MET A 32 3.63 -5.90 7.89
CA MET A 32 3.63 -5.66 6.46
C MET A 32 2.25 -5.22 6.00
N LEU A 33 2.27 -4.35 5.00
CA LEU A 33 1.09 -3.87 4.30
C LEU A 33 1.42 -3.85 2.80
N PHE A 34 0.46 -4.21 1.96
CA PHE A 34 0.54 -3.95 0.53
C PHE A 34 -0.85 -3.76 -0.07
N ILE A 35 -0.90 -2.91 -1.10
CA ILE A 35 -2.10 -2.71 -1.90
C ILE A 35 -2.30 -3.94 -2.78
N THR A 36 -3.43 -4.62 -2.63
CA THR A 36 -3.76 -5.82 -3.42
C THR A 36 -4.46 -5.46 -4.72
N GLN A 37 -5.35 -4.47 -4.65
CA GLN A 37 -6.02 -3.88 -5.81
C GLN A 37 -6.13 -2.35 -5.64
N PRO A 38 -5.87 -1.57 -6.70
CA PRO A 38 -5.22 -2.00 -7.94
C PRO A 38 -3.78 -2.49 -7.70
N ASN A 39 -3.25 -3.27 -8.64
CA ASN A 39 -1.95 -3.94 -8.47
C ASN A 39 -0.85 -3.20 -9.24
N ILE A 40 0.27 -2.88 -8.60
CA ILE A 40 1.39 -2.19 -9.27
C ILE A 40 2.17 -3.09 -10.24
N TRP A 41 2.22 -4.39 -9.97
CA TRP A 41 2.94 -5.37 -10.78
C TRP A 41 2.12 -5.85 -11.99
N HIS A 42 0.80 -5.79 -11.87
CA HIS A 42 -0.15 -6.11 -12.92
C HIS A 42 -1.12 -4.94 -13.10
N PRO A 43 -0.66 -3.81 -13.67
CA PRO A 43 -1.52 -2.67 -13.86
C PRO A 43 -2.71 -2.96 -14.78
N GLY A 44 -3.72 -2.10 -14.72
CA GLY A 44 -4.94 -2.29 -15.48
C GLY A 44 -5.83 -1.07 -15.59
N ILE A 45 -6.78 -1.18 -16.51
CA ILE A 45 -7.95 -0.30 -16.56
C ILE A 45 -9.02 -0.90 -15.64
N TYR A 46 -9.54 -0.08 -14.73
CA TYR A 46 -10.57 -0.43 -13.79
C TYR A 46 -11.84 0.36 -14.12
N LEU A 47 -12.93 -0.35 -14.39
CA LEU A 47 -14.27 0.24 -14.55
C LEU A 47 -15.04 0.01 -13.26
N ASN A 48 -15.36 1.10 -12.54
CA ASN A 48 -16.09 1.04 -11.25
C ASN A 48 -15.50 0.00 -10.28
N GLY A 49 -14.19 0.05 -10.06
CA GLY A 49 -13.45 -0.83 -9.16
C GLY A 49 -13.14 -2.23 -9.71
N ARG A 50 -13.65 -2.60 -10.89
CA ARG A 50 -13.36 -3.89 -11.52
C ARG A 50 -12.27 -3.74 -12.58
N LYS A 51 -11.16 -4.47 -12.44
CA LYS A 51 -10.17 -4.61 -13.51
C LYS A 51 -10.80 -5.26 -14.74
N VAL A 52 -10.74 -4.59 -15.90
CA VAL A 52 -11.32 -5.08 -17.16
C VAL A 52 -10.27 -5.45 -18.19
N LEU A 53 -9.14 -4.74 -18.21
CA LEU A 53 -8.06 -4.98 -19.16
C LEU A 53 -6.70 -4.67 -18.50
N PRO A 54 -5.61 -5.33 -18.91
CA PRO A 54 -4.26 -4.92 -18.55
C PRO A 54 -3.92 -3.56 -19.18
N ALA A 55 -3.03 -2.82 -18.54
CA ALA A 55 -2.51 -1.54 -19.03
C ALA A 55 -1.09 -1.33 -18.49
N SER A 56 -0.39 -0.30 -18.99
CA SER A 56 0.96 0.05 -18.50
C SER A 56 0.94 0.77 -17.15
N VAL A 57 -0.21 1.34 -16.77
CA VAL A 57 -0.45 2.03 -15.49
C VAL A 57 -1.86 1.71 -15.00
N ASN A 58 -2.13 1.95 -13.71
CA ASN A 58 -3.47 1.80 -13.17
C ASN A 58 -4.33 2.99 -13.60
N VAL A 59 -5.36 2.71 -14.40
CA VAL A 59 -6.32 3.70 -14.89
C VAL A 59 -7.68 3.43 -14.26
N PHE A 60 -8.28 4.43 -13.65
CA PHE A 60 -9.62 4.37 -13.09
C PHE A 60 -10.60 5.10 -13.99
N VAL A 61 -11.71 4.42 -14.29
CA VAL A 61 -12.84 4.99 -15.01
C VAL A 61 -14.08 4.82 -14.13
N GLY A 62 -14.60 5.94 -13.64
CA GLY A 62 -15.65 5.96 -12.63
C GLY A 62 -15.10 5.72 -11.22
N ARG A 63 -15.87 5.01 -10.38
CA ARG A 63 -15.53 4.85 -8.96
C ARG A 63 -14.28 3.98 -8.79
N ALA A 64 -13.30 4.47 -8.04
CA ALA A 64 -12.11 3.71 -7.66
C ALA A 64 -12.46 2.70 -6.54
N LYS A 65 -11.71 1.60 -6.49
CA LYS A 65 -11.69 0.65 -5.36
C LYS A 65 -10.24 0.33 -5.03
N ILE A 66 -9.86 0.56 -3.78
CA ILE A 66 -8.55 0.23 -3.22
C ILE A 66 -8.77 -0.84 -2.15
N SER A 67 -8.11 -1.98 -2.30
CA SER A 67 -8.11 -3.08 -1.34
C SER A 67 -6.69 -3.28 -0.82
N VAL A 68 -6.57 -3.45 0.49
CA VAL A 68 -5.28 -3.51 1.19
C VAL A 68 -5.20 -4.81 1.98
N TYR A 69 -4.04 -5.46 1.91
CA TYR A 69 -3.69 -6.53 2.83
C TYR A 69 -2.78 -5.96 3.92
N CYS A 70 -3.09 -6.30 5.16
CA CYS A 70 -2.29 -6.03 6.34
C CYS A 70 -2.23 -7.32 7.16
N ASN A 71 -1.07 -7.68 7.70
CA ASN A 71 -0.92 -8.94 8.45
C ASN A 71 -1.13 -8.80 9.96
N PHE A 72 -1.63 -7.65 10.41
CA PHE A 72 -1.98 -7.39 11.79
C PHE A 72 -3.32 -6.65 11.86
N ASP A 73 -4.03 -6.82 12.98
CA ASP A 73 -5.24 -6.07 13.27
C ASP A 73 -4.89 -4.65 13.71
N GLY A 74 -5.54 -3.69 13.09
CA GLY A 74 -5.32 -2.28 13.37
C GLY A 74 -6.15 -1.40 12.46
N LYS A 75 -5.57 -0.26 12.12
CA LYS A 75 -6.22 0.78 11.32
C LYS A 75 -5.39 1.08 10.08
N VAL A 76 -6.04 1.09 8.92
CA VAL A 76 -5.46 1.50 7.65
C VAL A 76 -6.01 2.88 7.28
N GLU A 77 -5.12 3.82 7.08
CA GLU A 77 -5.42 5.18 6.65
C GLU A 77 -5.15 5.30 5.15
N PHE A 78 -6.09 5.88 4.41
CA PHE A 78 -6.01 6.06 2.96
C PHE A 78 -5.80 7.54 2.64
N TYR A 79 -4.91 7.80 1.69
CA TYR A 79 -4.52 9.13 1.27
C TYR A 79 -4.54 9.25 -0.25
N ILE A 80 -4.97 10.40 -0.75
CA ILE A 80 -4.84 10.84 -2.15
C ILE A 80 -4.06 12.14 -2.14
N ASP A 81 -2.95 12.19 -2.87
CA ASP A 81 -2.07 13.37 -2.98
C ASP A 81 -1.64 13.94 -1.62
N GLY A 82 -1.43 13.05 -0.64
CA GLY A 82 -1.04 13.39 0.73
C GLY A 82 -2.19 13.83 1.65
N GLU A 83 -3.41 13.99 1.15
CA GLU A 83 -4.59 14.27 1.96
C GLU A 83 -5.23 12.97 2.47
N LYS A 84 -5.47 12.87 3.78
CA LYS A 84 -6.18 11.72 4.35
C LYS A 84 -7.65 11.79 3.99
N ILE A 85 -8.12 10.81 3.23
CA ILE A 85 -9.49 10.73 2.73
C ILE A 85 -10.37 9.75 3.52
N PHE A 86 -9.77 8.73 4.15
CA PHE A 86 -10.52 7.69 4.84
C PHE A 86 -9.65 6.92 5.85
N GLU A 87 -10.30 6.24 6.78
CA GLU A 87 -9.68 5.24 7.65
C GLU A 87 -10.60 4.02 7.78
N ASP A 88 -10.00 2.83 7.74
CA ASP A 88 -10.70 1.56 7.92
C ASP A 88 -10.06 0.78 9.06
N SER A 89 -10.90 0.29 9.98
CA SER A 89 -10.48 -0.47 11.16
C SER A 89 -10.93 -1.93 11.12
N SER A 90 -11.54 -2.39 10.02
CA SER A 90 -12.10 -3.74 9.91
C SER A 90 -11.54 -4.48 8.70
N GLN A 91 -11.00 -5.67 8.90
CA GLN A 91 -10.58 -6.51 7.78
C GLN A 91 -11.80 -7.10 7.04
N PRO A 92 -11.77 -7.20 5.69
CA PRO A 92 -10.72 -6.72 4.78
C PRO A 92 -10.72 -5.19 4.63
N TYR A 93 -9.53 -4.58 4.65
CA TYR A 93 -9.38 -3.13 4.55
C TYR A 93 -9.65 -2.63 3.13
N GLU A 94 -10.66 -1.81 2.97
CA GLU A 94 -11.08 -1.31 1.66
C GLU A 94 -11.50 0.17 1.68
N TRP A 95 -11.20 0.86 0.60
CA TRP A 95 -11.79 2.15 0.30
C TRP A 95 -12.36 2.16 -1.11
N GLY A 96 -13.49 2.86 -1.29
CA GLY A 96 -14.02 3.10 -2.61
C GLY A 96 -14.69 4.46 -2.70
N GLY A 97 -14.27 5.26 -3.67
CA GLY A 97 -14.74 6.63 -3.86
C GLY A 97 -14.37 7.16 -5.23
N ASN A 98 -14.69 8.42 -5.46
CA ASN A 98 -14.25 9.12 -6.66
C ASN A 98 -12.90 9.77 -6.39
N ILE A 99 -12.01 9.70 -7.36
CA ILE A 99 -10.76 10.47 -7.39
C ILE A 99 -10.94 11.52 -8.48
N GLU A 100 -10.45 12.74 -8.24
CA GLU A 100 -10.48 13.79 -9.25
C GLU A 100 -9.82 13.34 -10.55
N LYS A 101 -10.10 14.03 -11.66
CA LYS A 101 -9.54 13.65 -12.95
C LYS A 101 -8.06 14.06 -13.01
N GLY A 102 -7.20 13.13 -13.41
CA GLY A 102 -5.77 13.39 -13.58
C GLY A 102 -4.88 12.32 -12.98
N TRP A 103 -3.62 12.69 -12.77
CA TRP A 103 -2.65 11.86 -12.09
C TRP A 103 -2.72 12.08 -10.59
N HIS A 104 -2.76 11.00 -9.83
CA HIS A 104 -2.83 11.03 -8.38
C HIS A 104 -1.87 10.02 -7.76
N GLU A 105 -1.29 10.39 -6.62
CA GLU A 105 -0.61 9.45 -5.75
C GLU A 105 -1.61 8.87 -4.75
N VAL A 106 -1.76 7.55 -4.76
CA VAL A 106 -2.49 6.81 -3.73
C VAL A 106 -1.48 6.32 -2.72
N GLU A 107 -1.71 6.62 -1.44
CA GLU A 107 -0.91 6.10 -0.33
C GLU A 107 -1.82 5.47 0.72
N VAL A 108 -1.38 4.35 1.29
CA VAL A 108 -2.01 3.71 2.44
C VAL A 108 -1.00 3.51 3.55
N LYS A 109 -1.40 3.74 4.80
CA LYS A 109 -0.55 3.65 5.98
C LYS A 109 -1.24 2.85 7.07
N ALA A 110 -0.48 2.07 7.82
CA ALA A 110 -0.94 1.42 9.04
C ALA A 110 0.16 1.45 10.10
N ARG A 111 -0.24 1.40 11.36
CA ARG A 111 0.67 1.42 12.50
C ARG A 111 0.47 0.19 13.39
N ASN A 112 1.56 -0.47 13.74
CA ASN A 112 1.63 -1.52 14.75
C ASN A 112 2.66 -1.14 15.81
N GLY A 113 2.20 -0.72 16.99
CA GLY A 113 3.09 -0.12 18.01
C GLY A 113 3.84 1.10 17.45
N ASP A 114 5.17 1.05 17.46
CA ASP A 114 6.03 2.10 16.91
C ASP A 114 6.34 1.94 15.42
N ILE A 115 5.92 0.82 14.81
CA ILE A 115 6.20 0.53 13.40
C ILE A 115 5.11 1.12 12.53
N THR A 116 5.52 1.92 11.55
CA THR A 116 4.64 2.39 10.48
C THR A 116 4.97 1.63 9.20
N VAL A 117 3.97 0.99 8.61
CA VAL A 117 4.04 0.37 7.29
C VAL A 117 3.21 1.17 6.32
N TYR A 118 3.64 1.23 5.07
CA TYR A 118 2.95 1.99 4.04
C TYR A 118 3.14 1.36 2.68
N GLY A 119 2.24 1.70 1.76
CA GLY A 119 2.36 1.39 0.34
C GLY A 119 1.78 2.53 -0.47
N ASN A 120 2.42 2.86 -1.59
CA ASN A 120 1.99 3.92 -2.47
C ASN A 120 2.08 3.51 -3.95
N MET A 121 1.32 4.21 -4.80
CA MET A 121 1.33 4.03 -6.24
C MET A 121 0.77 5.24 -6.98
N MET A 122 1.23 5.43 -8.22
CA MET A 122 0.61 6.38 -9.15
C MET A 122 -0.57 5.75 -9.87
N VAL A 123 -1.67 6.50 -9.97
CA VAL A 123 -2.87 6.14 -10.75
C VAL A 123 -3.30 7.29 -11.64
N TYR A 124 -3.99 6.98 -12.73
CA TYR A 124 -4.66 7.96 -13.57
C TYR A 124 -6.17 7.80 -13.49
N SER A 125 -6.89 8.86 -13.15
CA SER A 125 -8.35 8.87 -13.05
C SER A 125 -8.95 9.66 -14.21
N VAL A 126 -10.00 9.11 -14.82
CA VAL A 126 -10.67 9.66 -16.04
C VAL A 126 -12.06 10.15 -15.74
#